data_AF-A0A396AZG1-F1
#
_entry.id   AF-A0A396AZG1-F1
#
_cell.length_a   1.000
_cell.length_b   1.000
_cell.length_c   1.000
_cell.angle_alpha   90.00
_cell.angle_beta   90.00
_cell.angle_gamma   90.00
#
_symmetry.space_group_name_H-M   'P 1'
#
loop_
_entity.id
_entity.type
_entity.pdbx_description
1 polymer ?
#
loop_
_entity_poly.entity_id
_entity_poly.type
_entity_poly.pdbx_seq_one_letter_code
_entity_poly.pdbx_strand_id
1 'polypeptide(L)'
;MQRLMALYIQEPNLRENDHSFRRIGDKDAEILQLTDLGYSKLQEVTIVQYFKDNKSNSSLSGCINQIEEVIKKYDDMVVENLHDNTLEIIENCLDLLTGEKEPSYKKFLNHCYEWIGKRRSMYSSKSDLRQLLNALMKYVNNVNDSLPFNRFAKKYKRYDKLNIRQLTRLRLLYETMKSWNFSTNIFMVEYEKLTDIERCQHYIVYKTINICAVYPEYRDYLDKKDNGWNNTGLVFNTSVITEVVEQIKIDTTHVTLKLRQCLNFIDQRQKEDCNIFEFLSDANLQYKLGNDFKGCLLVRFDNLKSYYKKSPFPLDLLPPPIYKTDILYQSERYENTYIPYKYLSSGEKQLLNNFGALIYHLRNLDSVTDNKRLYENINVFFEEIELYFHPEYQRIVVKMLVEKLHAIDFHHIKRINITFVTHSPFILSDIPLCNVLFLKGGKPVTEKMQENTFGANIHGMLRNGFFLPSLPIGEFAHDKINRLFERLNGYKLDSRSQKQKEWFYSNIMRIGEPYLREQLMKLYNMHYPTYDNDRY
;
A
#
# COMPACT_ATOMS: atom_id res chain seq x y z
N MET A 1 -7.99 0.17 -1.84
CA MET A 1 -9.21 0.69 -1.19
C MET A 1 -9.47 2.16 -1.49
N GLN A 2 -8.64 3.12 -1.07
CA GLN A 2 -8.90 4.56 -1.30
C GLN A 2 -9.16 4.91 -2.78
N ARG A 3 -8.43 4.30 -3.72
CA ARG A 3 -8.65 4.47 -5.16
C ARG A 3 -10.04 4.00 -5.61
N LEU A 4 -10.47 2.81 -5.15
CA LEU A 4 -11.80 2.26 -5.43
C LEU A 4 -12.91 3.11 -4.78
N MET A 5 -12.71 3.57 -3.55
CA MET A 5 -13.65 4.48 -2.88
C MET A 5 -13.81 5.80 -3.64
N ALA A 6 -12.69 6.40 -4.07
CA ALA A 6 -12.69 7.61 -4.89
C ALA A 6 -13.35 7.41 -6.26
N LEU A 7 -13.17 6.24 -6.87
CA LEU A 7 -13.87 5.84 -8.08
C LEU A 7 -15.38 5.76 -7.81
N TYR A 8 -15.81 4.88 -6.90
CA TYR A 8 -17.22 4.57 -6.71
C TYR A 8 -18.05 5.76 -6.23
N ILE A 9 -17.53 6.64 -5.38
CA ILE A 9 -18.28 7.82 -4.94
C ILE A 9 -18.61 8.78 -6.09
N GLN A 10 -17.76 8.79 -7.13
CA GLN A 10 -17.93 9.64 -8.32
C GLN A 10 -18.82 8.98 -9.38
N GLU A 11 -18.96 7.66 -9.34
CA GLU A 11 -19.80 6.91 -10.28
C GLU A 11 -21.29 7.05 -9.97
N PRO A 12 -22.15 7.06 -11.00
CA PRO A 12 -23.59 7.00 -10.83
C PRO A 12 -24.02 5.67 -10.22
N ASN A 13 -25.18 5.68 -9.55
CA ASN A 13 -25.81 4.45 -9.10
C ASN A 13 -26.27 3.65 -10.33
N LEU A 14 -26.32 2.32 -10.23
CA LEU A 14 -26.81 1.45 -11.30
C LEU A 14 -28.27 1.70 -11.69
N ARG A 15 -29.10 2.21 -10.77
CA ARG A 15 -30.45 2.70 -11.11
C ARG A 15 -30.43 3.85 -12.13
N GLU A 16 -29.27 4.49 -12.30
CA GLU A 16 -29.04 5.60 -13.22
C GLU A 16 -28.21 5.19 -14.45
N ASN A 17 -27.36 4.15 -14.34
CA ASN A 17 -26.50 3.69 -15.44
C ASN A 17 -26.02 2.24 -15.26
N ASP A 18 -26.48 1.33 -16.14
CA ASP A 18 -26.09 -0.10 -16.16
C ASP A 18 -24.58 -0.32 -16.37
N HIS A 19 -23.88 0.65 -16.94
CA HIS A 19 -22.43 0.59 -17.17
C HIS A 19 -21.60 1.14 -15.99
N SER A 20 -22.20 1.42 -14.83
CA SER A 20 -21.48 1.92 -13.65
C SER A 20 -20.32 1.01 -13.24
N PHE A 21 -19.17 1.60 -12.85
CA PHE A 21 -18.04 0.82 -12.31
C PHE A 21 -18.29 0.22 -10.93
N ARG A 22 -19.41 0.56 -10.28
CA ARG A 22 -19.80 -0.08 -9.02
C ARG A 22 -20.16 -1.56 -9.21
N ARG A 23 -20.50 -2.00 -10.42
CA ARG A 23 -20.92 -3.38 -10.72
C ARG A 23 -19.78 -4.28 -11.15
N ILE A 24 -19.75 -5.49 -10.59
CA ILE A 24 -18.84 -6.58 -10.97
C ILE A 24 -19.64 -7.88 -10.96
N GLY A 25 -19.85 -8.46 -12.14
CA GLY A 25 -20.72 -9.63 -12.25
C GLY A 25 -22.13 -9.32 -11.73
N ASP A 26 -22.54 -10.04 -10.71
CA ASP A 26 -23.84 -9.96 -10.03
C ASP A 26 -23.77 -9.25 -8.67
N LYS A 27 -22.77 -8.38 -8.49
CA LYS A 27 -22.47 -7.70 -7.22
C LYS A 27 -22.23 -6.20 -7.43
N ASP A 28 -22.81 -5.41 -6.53
CA ASP A 28 -22.83 -3.95 -6.64
C ASP A 28 -22.19 -3.28 -5.42
N ALA A 29 -21.16 -2.47 -5.65
CA ALA A 29 -20.52 -1.68 -4.60
C ALA A 29 -21.47 -0.60 -4.09
N GLU A 30 -22.05 -0.81 -2.91
CA GLU A 30 -23.12 0.06 -2.41
C GLU A 30 -22.73 0.79 -1.12
N ILE A 31 -21.98 0.11 -0.24
CA ILE A 31 -21.76 0.58 1.13
C ILE A 31 -20.27 0.70 1.42
N LEU A 32 -19.94 1.83 2.03
CA LEU A 32 -18.67 2.08 2.65
C LEU A 32 -18.75 1.70 4.13
N GLN A 33 -18.07 0.61 4.50
CA GLN A 33 -17.92 0.18 5.88
C GLN A 33 -16.75 0.95 6.51
N LEU A 34 -17.02 1.65 7.60
CA LEU A 34 -16.01 2.33 8.41
C LEU A 34 -15.87 1.63 9.74
N THR A 35 -14.63 1.29 10.07
CA THR A 35 -14.25 0.75 11.37
C THR A 35 -13.25 1.69 11.99
N ASP A 36 -13.36 1.96 13.28
CA ASP A 36 -12.34 2.73 13.97
C ASP A 36 -10.97 2.03 13.83
N LEU A 37 -9.90 2.81 13.63
CA LEU A 37 -8.57 2.26 13.41
C LEU A 37 -8.06 1.48 14.64
N GLY A 38 -8.53 1.81 15.84
CA GLY A 38 -8.20 1.15 17.10
C GLY A 38 -6.87 1.59 17.73
N TYR A 39 -6.11 2.49 17.10
CA TYR A 39 -4.85 3.00 17.64
C TYR A 39 -4.43 4.35 17.02
N SER A 40 -3.58 5.10 17.73
CA SER A 40 -3.02 6.35 17.21
C SER A 40 -1.71 6.11 16.46
N LYS A 41 -1.67 6.48 15.17
CA LYS A 41 -0.42 6.46 14.39
C LYS A 41 0.66 7.40 14.94
N LEU A 42 0.26 8.49 15.58
CA LEU A 42 1.20 9.41 16.24
C LEU A 42 1.94 8.70 17.38
N GLN A 43 1.20 7.99 18.23
CA GLN A 43 1.81 7.29 19.36
C GLN A 43 2.57 6.05 18.88
N GLU A 44 1.95 5.19 18.06
CA GLU A 44 2.52 3.90 17.68
C GLU A 44 3.65 4.01 16.64
N VAL A 45 3.51 4.88 15.63
CA VAL A 45 4.51 4.99 14.55
C VAL A 45 5.56 6.05 14.87
N THR A 46 5.13 7.30 15.15
CA THR A 46 6.08 8.42 15.34
C THR A 46 6.94 8.25 16.60
N ILE A 47 6.42 7.57 17.62
CA ILE A 47 7.11 7.39 18.90
C ILE A 47 7.50 5.94 19.12
N VAL A 48 6.54 5.02 19.27
CA VAL A 48 6.86 3.65 19.68
C VAL A 48 7.79 2.95 18.67
N GLN A 49 7.40 2.90 17.40
CA GLN A 49 8.22 2.26 16.38
C GLN A 49 9.56 3.00 16.18
N TYR A 50 9.53 4.33 16.02
CA TYR A 50 10.75 5.13 15.86
C TYR A 50 11.76 4.95 17.00
N PHE A 51 11.29 4.88 18.25
CA PHE A 51 12.14 4.72 19.42
C PHE A 51 12.77 3.33 19.47
N LYS A 52 12.04 2.28 19.07
CA LYS A 52 12.59 0.93 18.92
C LYS A 52 13.68 0.90 17.86
N ASP A 53 13.41 1.47 16.69
CA ASP A 53 14.32 1.45 15.54
C ASP A 53 15.61 2.23 15.81
N ASN A 54 15.54 3.29 16.64
CA ASN A 54 16.70 4.12 16.97
C ASN A 54 17.31 3.79 18.35
N LYS A 55 16.89 2.72 19.03
CA LYS A 55 17.30 2.41 20.42
C LYS A 55 18.82 2.22 20.59
N SER A 56 19.49 1.69 19.56
CA SER A 56 20.93 1.41 19.51
C SER A 56 21.74 2.52 18.84
N ASN A 57 21.10 3.61 18.40
CA ASN A 57 21.82 4.70 17.75
C ASN A 57 22.72 5.44 18.75
N SER A 58 23.95 5.76 18.34
CA SER A 58 24.90 6.54 19.14
C SER A 58 25.38 7.76 18.34
N SER A 59 24.62 8.85 18.45
CA SER A 59 24.92 10.11 17.74
C SER A 59 26.03 10.91 18.43
N LEU A 60 26.37 10.57 19.68
CA LEU A 60 27.45 11.19 20.47
C LEU A 60 28.75 10.40 20.49
N SER A 61 28.86 9.31 19.72
CA SER A 61 30.03 8.40 19.76
C SER A 61 31.37 9.11 19.51
N GLY A 62 31.44 10.02 18.53
CA GLY A 62 32.65 10.81 18.25
C GLY A 62 33.07 11.69 19.43
N CYS A 63 32.13 12.33 20.11
CA CYS A 63 32.41 13.15 21.29
C CYS A 63 32.83 12.29 22.49
N ILE A 64 32.17 11.15 22.69
CA ILE A 64 32.54 10.19 23.75
C ILE A 64 33.97 9.71 23.54
N ASN A 65 34.35 9.39 22.30
CA ASN A 65 35.72 8.97 21.97
C ASN A 65 36.73 10.08 22.24
N GLN A 66 36.43 11.34 21.89
CA GLN A 66 37.30 12.49 22.20
C GLN A 66 37.52 12.63 23.72
N ILE A 67 36.46 12.56 24.52
CA ILE A 67 36.57 12.60 25.99
C ILE A 67 37.44 11.45 26.50
N GLU A 68 37.24 10.23 25.99
CA GLU A 68 38.05 9.07 26.36
C GLU A 68 39.52 9.16 25.92
N GLU A 69 39.82 9.84 24.81
CA GLU A 69 41.19 10.10 24.36
C GLU A 69 41.92 11.12 25.24
N VAL A 70 41.23 12.20 25.64
CA VAL A 70 41.78 13.19 26.58
C VAL A 70 42.11 12.53 27.92
N ILE A 71 41.23 11.65 28.41
CA ILE A 71 41.49 10.85 29.62
C ILE A 71 42.80 10.04 29.51
N LYS A 72 43.12 9.48 28.32
CA LYS A 72 44.32 8.66 28.11
C LYS A 72 45.62 9.45 28.02
N LYS A 73 45.57 10.72 27.60
CA LYS A 73 46.76 11.52 27.26
C LYS A 73 47.11 12.63 28.27
N TYR A 74 46.33 12.80 29.34
CA TYR A 74 46.44 13.82 30.40
C TYR A 74 47.48 14.93 30.15
N ASP A 75 47.04 16.03 29.57
CA ASP A 75 47.81 17.26 29.32
C ASP A 75 46.87 18.46 29.59
N ASP A 76 47.27 19.37 30.50
CA ASP A 76 46.44 20.47 31.00
C ASP A 76 45.93 21.38 29.86
N MET A 77 46.74 21.57 28.80
CA MET A 77 46.35 22.41 27.65
C MET A 77 45.29 21.75 26.75
N VAL A 78 45.25 20.41 26.72
CA VAL A 78 44.26 19.63 25.95
C VAL A 78 42.91 19.58 26.69
N VAL A 79 42.97 19.61 28.01
CA VAL A 79 41.82 19.63 28.93
C VAL A 79 41.02 20.93 28.80
N GLU A 80 41.68 22.10 28.84
CA GLU A 80 41.00 23.39 28.66
C GLU A 80 40.32 23.50 27.28
N ASN A 81 40.99 23.07 26.21
CA ASN A 81 40.44 23.09 24.84
C ASN A 81 39.23 22.16 24.63
N LEU A 82 39.15 21.03 25.33
CA LEU A 82 37.99 20.13 25.29
C LEU A 82 36.77 20.76 25.97
N HIS A 83 37.00 21.48 27.09
CA HIS A 83 35.97 22.15 27.86
C HIS A 83 35.33 23.32 27.09
N ASP A 84 36.15 24.17 26.48
CA ASP A 84 35.66 25.43 25.88
C ASP A 84 34.92 25.24 24.55
N ASN A 85 35.24 24.20 23.75
CA ASN A 85 34.65 24.05 22.43
C ASN A 85 33.64 22.89 22.32
N THR A 86 33.94 21.70 22.86
CA THR A 86 33.10 20.52 22.60
C THR A 86 31.94 20.41 23.59
N LEU A 87 32.18 20.64 24.88
CA LEU A 87 31.14 20.51 25.91
C LEU A 87 30.11 21.64 25.87
N GLU A 88 30.55 22.87 25.58
CA GLU A 88 29.63 24.00 25.41
C GLU A 88 28.65 23.77 24.24
N ILE A 89 29.12 23.23 23.11
CA ILE A 89 28.26 22.88 21.98
C ILE A 89 27.22 21.83 22.39
N ILE A 90 27.65 20.78 23.11
CA ILE A 90 26.74 19.72 23.56
C ILE A 90 25.72 20.25 24.57
N GLU A 91 26.15 21.07 25.54
CA GLU A 91 25.24 21.70 26.50
C GLU A 91 24.20 22.56 25.78
N ASN A 92 24.61 23.38 24.80
CA ASN A 92 23.68 24.20 24.03
C ASN A 92 22.66 23.35 23.25
N CYS A 93 23.10 22.25 22.63
CA CYS A 93 22.22 21.31 21.94
C CYS A 93 21.22 20.64 22.91
N LEU A 94 21.70 20.16 24.06
CA LEU A 94 20.86 19.50 25.04
C LEU A 94 19.90 20.46 25.73
N ASP A 95 20.32 21.66 26.12
CA ASP A 95 19.46 22.70 26.71
C ASP A 95 18.26 22.99 25.80
N LEU A 96 18.45 22.98 24.47
CA LEU A 96 17.37 23.13 23.49
C LEU A 96 16.47 21.89 23.42
N LEU A 97 17.07 20.70 23.32
CA LEU A 97 16.35 19.43 23.22
C LEU A 97 15.58 19.05 24.49
N THR A 98 16.00 19.56 25.65
CA THR A 98 15.33 19.36 26.95
C THR A 98 14.46 20.54 27.38
N GLY A 99 14.52 21.66 26.67
CA GLY A 99 13.69 22.83 26.93
C GLY A 99 14.12 23.65 28.15
N GLU A 100 15.41 23.68 28.50
CA GLU A 100 15.87 24.46 29.66
C GLU A 100 15.49 25.95 29.55
N LYS A 101 15.41 26.49 28.32
CA LYS A 101 14.97 27.87 28.05
C LYS A 101 13.49 28.00 27.69
N GLU A 102 12.73 26.91 27.61
CA GLU A 102 11.30 26.90 27.24
C GLU A 102 10.46 26.07 28.23
N PRO A 103 9.90 26.71 29.28
CA PRO A 103 9.18 26.01 30.34
C PRO A 103 8.00 25.16 29.87
N SER A 104 7.28 25.60 28.84
CA SER A 104 6.15 24.87 28.25
C SER A 104 6.59 23.55 27.63
N TYR A 105 7.68 23.55 26.86
CA TYR A 105 8.24 22.35 26.27
C TYR A 105 8.86 21.44 27.34
N LYS A 106 9.58 22.00 28.32
CA LYS A 106 10.13 21.20 29.43
C LYS A 106 9.03 20.47 30.21
N LYS A 107 7.89 21.13 30.45
CA LYS A 107 6.70 20.51 31.04
C LYS A 107 6.16 19.38 30.16
N PHE A 108 6.02 19.62 28.85
CA PHE A 108 5.60 18.58 27.90
C PHE A 108 6.53 17.37 27.90
N LEU A 109 7.84 17.60 27.79
CA LEU A 109 8.87 16.57 27.77
C LEU A 109 8.86 15.71 29.04
N ASN A 110 8.67 16.33 30.21
CA ASN A 110 8.57 15.60 31.47
C ASN A 110 7.40 14.61 31.47
N HIS A 111 6.23 15.03 31.03
CA HIS A 111 5.08 14.13 30.95
C HIS A 111 5.25 13.08 29.83
N CYS A 112 5.87 13.43 28.69
CA CYS A 112 6.22 12.46 27.66
C CYS A 112 7.13 11.37 28.22
N TYR A 113 8.14 11.76 28.99
CA TYR A 113 9.07 10.83 29.62
C TYR A 113 8.37 9.88 30.59
N GLU A 114 7.45 10.39 31.41
CA GLU A 114 6.62 9.55 32.29
C GLU A 114 5.70 8.60 31.51
N TRP A 115 5.07 9.09 30.44
CA TRP A 115 4.22 8.30 29.55
C TRP A 115 5.00 7.17 28.86
N ILE A 116 6.19 7.48 28.33
CA ILE A 116 7.12 6.49 27.73
C ILE A 116 7.53 5.47 28.79
N GLY A 117 7.78 5.91 30.03
CA GLY A 117 8.26 5.04 31.09
C GLY A 117 7.30 3.94 31.53
N LYS A 118 6.00 4.10 31.28
CA LYS A 118 5.01 3.04 31.47
C LYS A 118 5.16 1.90 30.44
N ARG A 119 5.84 2.13 29.31
CA ARG A 119 6.01 1.17 28.20
C ARG A 119 7.40 0.53 28.25
N ARG A 120 7.51 -0.65 28.88
CA ARG A 120 8.78 -1.34 29.27
C ARG A 120 9.78 -1.68 28.14
N SER A 121 9.48 -1.44 26.86
CA SER A 121 10.38 -1.77 25.74
C SER A 121 11.13 -0.58 25.11
N MET A 122 10.76 0.66 25.46
CA MET A 122 11.26 1.89 24.80
C MET A 122 12.65 2.34 25.27
N TYR A 123 12.99 2.13 26.55
CA TYR A 123 14.24 2.62 27.11
C TYR A 123 15.43 1.76 26.74
N SER A 124 16.55 2.42 26.42
CA SER A 124 17.84 1.78 26.25
C SER A 124 18.61 1.79 27.56
N SER A 125 19.16 0.64 27.96
CA SER A 125 20.16 0.60 29.04
C SER A 125 21.50 1.21 28.63
N LYS A 126 21.71 1.41 27.31
CA LYS A 126 22.94 1.88 26.67
C LYS A 126 22.73 3.11 25.78
N SER A 127 21.79 3.99 26.10
CA SER A 127 21.61 5.28 25.41
C SER A 127 22.90 6.10 25.38
N ASP A 128 23.12 6.84 24.30
CA ASP A 128 24.32 7.67 24.11
C ASP A 128 24.44 8.79 25.15
N LEU A 129 23.33 9.37 25.61
CA LEU A 129 23.33 10.36 26.70
C LEU A 129 23.83 9.75 28.02
N ARG A 130 23.45 8.51 28.34
CA ARG A 130 23.98 7.80 29.51
C ARG A 130 25.47 7.49 29.35
N GLN A 131 25.89 7.07 28.15
CA GLN A 131 27.30 6.80 27.88
C GLN A 131 28.14 8.08 28.03
N LEU A 132 27.64 9.22 27.53
CA LEU A 132 28.26 10.52 27.72
C LEU A 132 28.37 10.90 29.20
N LEU A 133 27.28 10.76 29.97
CA LEU A 133 27.30 11.02 31.42
C LEU A 133 28.34 10.14 32.14
N ASN A 134 28.45 8.86 31.76
CA ASN A 134 29.45 7.96 32.33
C ASN A 134 30.88 8.35 31.94
N ALA A 135 31.11 8.79 30.68
CA ALA A 135 32.41 9.25 30.22
C ALA A 135 32.85 10.52 30.97
N LEU A 136 31.94 11.48 31.15
CA LEU A 136 32.17 12.69 31.93
C LEU A 136 32.47 12.37 33.41
N MET A 137 31.78 11.38 33.99
CA MET A 137 32.05 10.95 35.37
C MET A 137 33.47 10.36 35.50
N LYS A 138 33.92 9.56 34.52
CA LYS A 138 35.30 9.04 34.50
C LYS A 138 36.34 10.17 34.40
N TYR A 139 36.06 11.17 33.57
CA TYR A 139 36.92 12.33 33.40
C TYR A 139 37.11 13.10 34.72
N VAL A 140 36.02 13.39 35.43
CA VAL A 140 36.04 14.07 36.74
C VAL A 140 36.89 13.34 37.77
N ASN A 141 36.75 12.01 37.84
CA ASN A 141 37.51 11.19 38.78
C ASN A 141 39.04 11.24 38.53
N ASN A 142 39.46 11.58 37.31
CA ASN A 142 40.88 11.69 36.94
C ASN A 142 41.43 13.11 37.07
N VAL A 143 40.61 14.14 36.82
CA VAL A 143 41.03 15.56 36.79
C VAL A 143 40.78 16.29 38.12
N ASN A 144 40.07 15.67 39.07
CA ASN A 144 39.74 16.23 40.40
C ASN A 144 38.92 17.54 40.38
N ASP A 145 38.31 17.91 39.25
CA ASP A 145 37.31 18.98 39.17
C ASP A 145 35.90 18.40 38.96
N SER A 146 35.05 18.53 39.98
CA SER A 146 33.69 17.99 40.01
C SER A 146 32.60 18.98 39.60
N LEU A 147 32.93 20.28 39.48
CA LEU A 147 31.95 21.34 39.19
C LEU A 147 31.25 21.17 37.84
N PRO A 148 31.97 20.91 36.71
CA PRO A 148 31.35 20.80 35.39
C PRO A 148 30.38 19.61 35.29
N PHE A 149 30.76 18.45 35.83
CA PHE A 149 29.91 17.26 35.81
C PHE A 149 28.70 17.39 36.73
N ASN A 150 28.86 17.92 37.94
CA ASN A 150 27.73 18.09 38.85
C ASN A 150 26.68 19.04 38.23
N ARG A 151 27.12 20.10 37.55
CA ARG A 151 26.23 21.00 36.79
C ARG A 151 25.53 20.28 35.64
N PHE A 152 26.27 19.53 34.82
CA PHE A 152 25.74 18.81 33.65
C PHE A 152 24.78 17.68 34.05
N ALA A 153 25.17 16.83 35.01
CA ALA A 153 24.37 15.72 35.51
C ALA A 153 23.09 16.20 36.18
N LYS A 154 23.13 17.31 36.94
CA LYS A 154 21.93 17.89 37.55
C LYS A 154 20.86 18.26 36.51
N LYS A 155 21.26 18.74 35.33
CA LYS A 155 20.34 19.10 34.24
C LYS A 155 19.78 17.87 33.50
N TYR A 156 20.66 16.95 33.06
CA TYR A 156 20.28 15.98 32.03
C TYR A 156 20.07 14.54 32.51
N LYS A 157 20.50 14.20 33.74
CA LYS A 157 20.45 12.82 34.26
C LYS A 157 19.04 12.23 34.27
N ARG A 158 17.98 13.04 34.37
CA ARG A 158 16.58 12.58 34.28
C ARG A 158 16.29 11.87 32.95
N TYR A 159 16.89 12.34 31.85
CA TYR A 159 16.63 11.86 30.49
C TYR A 159 17.67 10.86 30.02
N ASP A 160 18.54 10.37 30.90
CA ASP A 160 19.70 9.54 30.56
C ASP A 160 19.34 8.29 29.75
N LYS A 161 18.11 7.76 29.85
CA LYS A 161 17.60 6.60 29.11
C LYS A 161 17.22 6.86 27.64
N LEU A 162 17.23 8.12 27.20
CA LEU A 162 16.95 8.53 25.83
C LEU A 162 18.23 8.87 25.10
N ASN A 163 18.22 8.73 23.77
CA ASN A 163 19.29 9.24 22.91
C ASN A 163 18.92 10.55 22.22
N ILE A 164 19.91 11.19 21.59
CA ILE A 164 19.73 12.49 20.91
C ILE A 164 18.66 12.40 19.82
N ARG A 165 18.61 11.32 19.04
CA ARG A 165 17.58 11.15 17.99
C ARG A 165 16.16 11.07 18.55
N GLN A 166 15.99 10.41 19.69
CA GLN A 166 14.72 10.31 20.39
C GLN A 166 14.29 11.67 20.98
N LEU A 167 15.22 12.41 21.59
CA LEU A 167 14.95 13.77 22.08
C LEU A 167 14.59 14.73 20.94
N THR A 168 15.32 14.66 19.82
CA THR A 168 15.03 15.44 18.61
C THR A 168 13.63 15.12 18.06
N ARG A 169 13.23 13.84 18.07
CA ARG A 169 11.88 13.44 17.66
C ARG A 169 10.79 14.02 18.56
N LEU A 170 11.01 14.10 19.87
CA LEU A 170 10.07 14.72 20.82
C LEU A 170 9.98 16.23 20.63
N ARG A 171 11.10 16.89 20.35
CA ARG A 171 11.12 18.32 20.00
C ARG A 171 10.32 18.57 18.73
N LEU A 172 10.60 17.82 17.67
CA LEU A 172 9.87 17.91 16.40
C LEU A 172 8.36 17.68 16.59
N LEU A 173 7.99 16.69 17.39
CA LEU A 173 6.59 16.42 17.74
C LEU A 173 5.93 17.66 18.36
N TYR A 174 6.55 18.23 19.40
CA TYR A 174 6.04 19.41 20.09
C TYR A 174 5.85 20.60 19.15
N GLU A 175 6.86 20.91 18.34
CA GLU A 175 6.79 22.05 17.41
C GLU A 175 5.75 21.85 16.31
N THR A 176 5.56 20.61 15.86
CA THR A 176 4.50 20.29 14.90
C THR A 176 3.13 20.53 15.52
N MET A 177 2.89 20.05 16.76
CA MET A 177 1.61 20.28 17.45
C MET A 177 1.34 21.77 17.66
N LYS A 178 2.36 22.52 18.08
CA LYS A 178 2.29 23.98 18.28
C LYS A 178 2.00 24.71 16.97
N SER A 179 2.65 24.35 15.87
CA SER A 179 2.45 24.99 14.56
C SER A 179 1.05 24.73 13.97
N TRP A 180 0.41 23.61 14.34
CA TRP A 180 -0.99 23.34 14.01
C TRP A 180 -1.99 23.95 15.01
N ASN A 181 -1.52 24.65 16.05
CA ASN A 181 -2.33 25.15 17.17
C ASN A 181 -3.11 24.06 17.92
N PHE A 182 -2.56 22.86 18.02
CA PHE A 182 -3.18 21.75 18.76
C PHE A 182 -2.68 21.69 20.21
N SER A 183 -3.55 21.31 21.13
CA SER A 183 -3.20 21.11 22.54
C SER A 183 -2.15 20.01 22.68
N THR A 184 -1.05 20.29 23.36
CA THR A 184 0.04 19.32 23.55
C THR A 184 -0.34 18.17 24.49
N ASN A 185 -1.43 18.33 25.26
CA ASN A 185 -1.85 17.34 26.25
C ASN A 185 -2.52 16.11 25.62
N ILE A 186 -3.11 16.26 24.42
CA ILE A 186 -3.82 15.18 23.73
C ILE A 186 -2.90 13.99 23.43
N PHE A 187 -1.61 14.26 23.19
CA PHE A 187 -0.62 13.24 22.83
C PHE A 187 -0.56 12.07 23.82
N MET A 188 -0.80 12.33 25.11
CA MET A 188 -0.63 11.33 26.18
C MET A 188 -1.93 10.61 26.54
N VAL A 189 -3.06 11.05 26.00
CA VAL A 189 -4.36 10.46 26.27
C VAL A 189 -4.43 9.07 25.62
N GLU A 190 -5.02 8.12 26.33
CA GLU A 190 -5.27 6.76 25.81
C GLU A 190 -6.22 6.85 24.62
N TYR A 191 -5.95 6.05 23.58
CA TYR A 191 -6.64 6.18 22.30
C TYR A 191 -8.17 6.05 22.42
N GLU A 192 -8.62 5.15 23.28
CA GLU A 192 -10.04 4.88 23.56
C GLU A 192 -10.77 6.10 24.16
N LYS A 193 -10.02 7.00 24.82
CA LYS A 193 -10.55 8.22 25.44
C LYS A 193 -10.49 9.43 24.52
N LEU A 194 -9.79 9.34 23.39
CA LEU A 194 -9.73 10.41 22.40
C LEU A 194 -11.08 10.57 21.70
N THR A 195 -11.52 11.81 21.56
CA THR A 195 -12.61 12.20 20.65
C THR A 195 -12.21 11.98 19.18
N ASP A 196 -13.18 11.94 18.27
CA ASP A 196 -12.96 11.86 16.83
C ASP A 196 -12.10 13.04 16.29
N ILE A 197 -12.31 14.24 16.83
CA ILE A 197 -11.49 15.43 16.57
C ILE A 197 -10.03 15.19 17.00
N GLU A 198 -9.80 14.76 18.24
CA GLU A 198 -8.44 14.53 18.75
C GLU A 198 -7.73 13.39 18.01
N ARG A 199 -8.46 12.34 17.59
CA ARG A 199 -7.93 11.29 16.70
C ARG A 199 -7.47 11.86 15.37
N CYS A 200 -8.23 12.78 14.78
CA CYS A 200 -7.82 13.49 13.56
C CYS A 200 -6.59 14.37 13.80
N GLN A 201 -6.53 15.11 14.91
CA GLN A 201 -5.35 15.90 15.29
C GLN A 201 -4.09 15.03 15.43
N HIS A 202 -4.20 13.86 16.08
CA HIS A 202 -3.11 12.89 16.15
C HIS A 202 -2.64 12.48 14.74
N TYR A 203 -3.59 12.16 13.85
CA TYR A 203 -3.25 11.80 12.48
C TYR A 203 -2.56 12.94 11.72
N ILE A 204 -3.04 14.18 11.87
CA ILE A 204 -2.47 15.37 11.21
C ILE A 204 -1.01 15.56 11.60
N VAL A 205 -0.70 15.50 12.89
CA VAL A 205 0.68 15.64 13.40
C VAL A 205 1.56 14.51 12.88
N TYR A 206 1.09 13.26 12.95
CA TYR A 206 1.81 12.10 12.39
C TYR A 206 2.13 12.28 10.91
N LYS A 207 1.11 12.64 10.12
CA LYS A 207 1.20 12.72 8.67
C LYS A 207 2.06 13.91 8.24
N THR A 208 2.04 15.03 8.97
CA THR A 208 2.96 16.15 8.77
C THR A 208 4.41 15.70 8.90
N ILE A 209 4.76 15.07 10.03
CA ILE A 209 6.12 14.56 10.28
C ILE A 209 6.53 13.53 9.21
N ASN A 210 5.59 12.68 8.80
CA ASN A 210 5.84 11.68 7.75
C ASN A 210 6.03 12.31 6.37
N ILE A 211 5.33 13.40 6.04
CA ILE A 211 5.52 14.13 4.77
C ILE A 211 6.94 14.69 4.72
N CYS A 212 7.39 15.36 5.79
CA CYS A 212 8.74 15.89 5.90
C CYS A 212 9.83 14.82 5.75
N ALA A 213 9.56 13.58 6.18
CA ALA A 213 10.52 12.48 6.10
C ALA A 213 10.56 11.79 4.72
N VAL A 214 9.43 11.73 4.00
CA VAL A 214 9.28 10.91 2.79
C VAL A 214 9.46 11.71 1.50
N TYR A 215 9.00 12.96 1.46
CA TYR A 215 8.96 13.74 0.22
C TYR A 215 10.17 14.68 0.12
N PRO A 216 11.03 14.53 -0.92
CA PRO A 216 12.24 15.34 -1.06
C PRO A 216 11.97 16.84 -1.09
N GLU A 217 10.86 17.30 -1.69
CA GLU A 217 10.52 18.72 -1.73
C GLU A 217 10.44 19.37 -0.34
N TYR A 218 9.87 18.65 0.63
CA TYR A 218 9.75 19.09 2.01
C TYR A 218 11.01 18.82 2.82
N ARG A 219 11.65 17.66 2.60
CA ARG A 219 12.91 17.30 3.26
C ARG A 219 14.04 18.23 2.85
N ASP A 220 14.21 18.45 1.57
CA ASP A 220 15.26 19.30 1.02
C ASP A 220 14.97 20.79 1.31
N TYR A 221 13.71 21.20 1.50
CA TYR A 221 13.38 22.53 2.03
C TYR A 221 13.86 22.69 3.47
N LEU A 222 13.63 21.66 4.30
CA LEU A 222 14.20 21.60 5.64
C LEU A 222 15.73 21.68 5.53
N ASP A 223 16.36 20.76 4.81
CA ASP A 223 17.83 20.64 4.70
C ASP A 223 18.50 21.91 4.11
N LYS A 224 17.89 22.58 3.12
CA LYS A 224 18.45 23.81 2.51
C LYS A 224 18.38 25.02 3.43
N LYS A 225 17.33 25.14 4.24
CA LYS A 225 17.24 26.15 5.30
C LYS A 225 18.04 25.74 6.54
N ASP A 226 18.52 24.50 6.60
CA ASP A 226 19.34 23.94 7.67
C ASP A 226 20.86 24.06 7.45
N ASN A 227 21.32 25.03 6.64
CA ASN A 227 22.74 25.40 6.58
C ASN A 227 23.26 26.13 7.85
N GLY A 228 22.64 25.92 9.03
CA GLY A 228 23.00 26.65 10.24
C GLY A 228 22.35 26.18 11.55
N TRP A 229 22.82 25.05 12.09
CA TRP A 229 23.03 24.88 13.54
C TRP A 229 24.28 23.99 13.79
N ASN A 230 25.45 24.64 13.81
CA ASN A 230 26.82 24.16 14.10
C ASN A 230 27.19 22.75 13.58
N ASN A 231 27.76 22.62 12.38
CA ASN A 231 28.68 21.58 11.85
C ASN A 231 28.53 20.09 12.28
N THR A 232 27.46 19.70 12.98
CA THR A 232 27.29 18.43 13.71
C THR A 232 26.00 17.72 13.32
N GLY A 233 25.01 18.42 12.74
CA GLY A 233 23.78 17.83 12.20
C GLY A 233 22.80 17.31 13.25
N LEU A 234 22.79 17.89 14.46
CA LEU A 234 22.07 17.32 15.62
C LEU A 234 20.81 18.09 16.08
N VAL A 235 20.48 19.27 15.52
CA VAL A 235 19.39 20.13 16.05
C VAL A 235 18.48 20.68 14.94
N PHE A 236 17.18 20.70 15.20
CA PHE A 236 16.09 21.08 14.28
C PHE A 236 15.74 22.58 14.41
N ASN A 237 15.72 23.34 13.31
CA ASN A 237 15.21 24.72 13.33
C ASN A 237 13.69 24.78 13.49
N THR A 238 13.25 25.34 14.61
CA THR A 238 11.83 25.43 15.01
C THR A 238 11.00 26.29 14.06
N SER A 239 11.57 27.38 13.52
CA SER A 239 10.86 28.30 12.61
C SER A 239 10.49 27.65 11.27
N VAL A 240 11.29 26.67 10.82
CA VAL A 240 11.07 25.99 9.55
C VAL A 240 9.86 25.05 9.61
N ILE A 241 9.53 24.49 10.79
CA ILE A 241 8.30 23.69 10.94
C ILE A 241 7.05 24.51 10.67
N THR A 242 6.99 25.74 11.18
CA THR A 242 5.84 26.61 10.95
C THR A 242 5.69 26.92 9.47
N GLU A 243 6.79 27.24 8.78
CA GLU A 243 6.76 27.47 7.32
C GLU A 243 6.32 26.22 6.55
N VAL A 244 6.82 25.04 6.91
CA VAL A 244 6.42 23.76 6.29
C VAL A 244 4.94 23.48 6.50
N VAL A 245 4.41 23.74 7.71
CA VAL A 245 2.98 23.60 7.98
C VAL A 245 2.15 24.55 7.10
N GLU A 246 2.58 25.80 6.92
CA GLU A 246 1.90 26.73 6.01
C GLU A 246 1.96 26.27 4.54
N GLN A 247 3.10 25.74 4.08
CA GLN A 247 3.18 25.14 2.73
C GLN A 247 2.22 23.95 2.59
N ILE A 248 2.16 23.07 3.59
CA ILE A 248 1.27 21.90 3.60
C ILE A 248 -0.21 22.30 3.57
N LYS A 249 -0.58 23.41 4.22
CA LYS A 249 -1.96 23.94 4.19
C LYS A 249 -2.37 24.43 2.80
N ILE A 250 -1.42 24.95 2.02
CA ILE A 250 -1.64 25.47 0.66
C ILE A 250 -1.60 24.34 -0.38
N ASP A 251 -0.81 23.28 -0.14
CA ASP A 251 -0.65 22.15 -1.05
C ASP A 251 -1.99 21.39 -1.26
N THR A 252 -2.48 21.41 -2.51
CA THR A 252 -3.71 20.74 -2.97
C THR A 252 -3.46 19.36 -3.61
N THR A 253 -2.21 18.90 -3.67
CA THR A 253 -1.83 17.64 -4.31
C THR A 253 -2.29 16.41 -3.50
N HIS A 254 -2.04 15.22 -4.07
CA HIS A 254 -2.33 13.93 -3.44
C HIS A 254 -1.51 13.66 -2.16
N VAL A 255 -0.40 14.39 -1.95
CA VAL A 255 0.50 14.24 -0.79
C VAL A 255 -0.23 14.56 0.51
N THR A 256 -1.00 15.66 0.47
CA THR A 256 -1.71 16.28 1.60
C THR A 256 -3.21 15.95 1.62
N LEU A 257 -3.74 15.21 0.63
CA LEU A 257 -5.14 14.77 0.56
C LEU A 257 -5.68 14.20 1.90
N LYS A 258 -4.91 13.31 2.54
CA LYS A 258 -5.31 12.72 3.83
C LYS A 258 -5.34 13.71 5.00
N LEU A 259 -4.53 14.76 4.94
CA LEU A 259 -4.58 15.86 5.91
C LEU A 259 -5.83 16.69 5.69
N ARG A 260 -6.12 17.05 4.44
CA ARG A 260 -7.33 17.80 4.10
C ARG A 260 -8.61 17.05 4.47
N GLN A 261 -8.63 15.72 4.33
CA GLN A 261 -9.73 14.88 4.84
C GLN A 261 -9.94 15.03 6.35
N CYS A 262 -8.86 15.00 7.15
CA CYS A 262 -8.95 15.24 8.59
C CYS A 262 -9.40 16.68 8.92
N LEU A 263 -8.85 17.68 8.23
CA LEU A 263 -9.18 19.09 8.47
C LEU A 263 -10.65 19.39 8.15
N ASN A 264 -11.15 18.90 7.00
CA ASN A 264 -12.56 19.05 6.64
C ASN A 264 -13.48 18.33 7.61
N PHE A 265 -13.11 17.13 8.06
CA PHE A 265 -13.89 16.41 9.06
C PHE A 265 -13.97 17.18 10.39
N ILE A 266 -12.86 17.74 10.87
CA ILE A 266 -12.85 18.57 12.08
C ILE A 266 -13.73 19.81 11.91
N ASP A 267 -13.58 20.54 10.79
CA ASP A 267 -14.37 21.75 10.50
C ASP A 267 -15.88 21.46 10.51
N GLN A 268 -16.30 20.34 9.90
CA GLN A 268 -17.70 19.92 9.92
C GLN A 268 -18.17 19.50 11.31
N ARG A 269 -17.37 18.72 12.02
CA ARG A 269 -17.69 18.24 13.37
C ARG A 269 -17.89 19.40 14.35
N GLN A 270 -17.15 20.49 14.16
CA GLN A 270 -17.27 21.72 14.94
C GLN A 270 -18.50 22.55 14.54
N LYS A 271 -18.91 22.53 13.27
CA LYS A 271 -20.08 23.28 12.77
C LYS A 271 -21.41 22.62 13.13
N GLU A 272 -21.50 21.31 12.98
CA GLU A 272 -22.77 20.57 13.11
C GLU A 272 -22.92 19.85 14.44
N ASP A 273 -21.87 19.86 15.28
CA ASP A 273 -21.75 19.08 16.51
C ASP A 273 -22.17 17.59 16.37
N CYS A 274 -22.01 17.03 15.17
CA CYS A 274 -22.30 15.63 14.89
C CYS A 274 -21.23 15.01 14.01
N ASN A 275 -20.99 13.72 14.21
CA ASN A 275 -20.16 12.93 13.32
C ASN A 275 -21.00 12.56 12.10
N ILE A 276 -20.71 13.20 10.96
CA ILE A 276 -21.45 12.99 9.71
C ILE A 276 -21.55 11.52 9.31
N PHE A 277 -20.50 10.71 9.54
CA PHE A 277 -20.51 9.31 9.15
C PHE A 277 -21.36 8.45 10.09
N GLU A 278 -21.51 8.84 11.35
CA GLU A 278 -22.48 8.23 12.27
C GLU A 278 -23.90 8.62 11.87
N PHE A 279 -24.13 9.89 11.55
CA PHE A 279 -25.42 10.39 11.09
C PHE A 279 -25.91 9.71 9.80
N LEU A 280 -25.01 9.50 8.84
CA LEU A 280 -25.33 8.85 7.56
C LEU A 280 -25.34 7.31 7.63
N SER A 281 -25.01 6.72 8.78
CA SER A 281 -24.90 5.27 8.93
C SER A 281 -26.28 4.59 8.95
N ASP A 282 -26.43 3.51 8.18
CA ASP A 282 -27.68 2.73 8.11
C ASP A 282 -27.81 1.79 9.33
N ALA A 283 -28.45 2.28 10.40
CA ALA A 283 -28.63 1.53 11.64
C ALA A 283 -29.49 0.25 11.46
N ASN A 284 -30.47 0.28 10.56
CA ASN A 284 -31.30 -0.89 10.26
C ASN A 284 -30.47 -2.00 9.62
N LEU A 285 -29.57 -1.63 8.70
CA LEU A 285 -28.69 -2.59 8.07
C LEU A 285 -27.68 -3.19 9.05
N GLN A 286 -27.12 -2.38 9.95
CA GLN A 286 -26.23 -2.88 11.01
C GLN A 286 -26.91 -3.97 11.85
N TYR A 287 -28.18 -3.77 12.21
CA TYR A 287 -28.96 -4.76 12.96
C TYR A 287 -29.16 -6.05 12.14
N LYS A 288 -29.51 -5.93 10.85
CA LYS A 288 -29.75 -7.08 9.97
C LYS A 288 -28.50 -7.92 9.70
N LEU A 289 -27.34 -7.29 9.55
CA LEU A 289 -26.08 -7.97 9.24
C LEU A 289 -25.43 -8.65 10.45
N GLY A 290 -25.98 -8.45 11.65
CA GLY A 290 -25.60 -9.19 12.85
C GLY A 290 -24.21 -8.84 13.41
N ASN A 291 -23.66 -9.76 14.22
CA ASN A 291 -22.45 -9.51 15.01
C ASN A 291 -21.20 -9.21 14.17
N ASP A 292 -21.13 -9.68 12.92
CA ASP A 292 -19.96 -9.51 12.05
C ASP A 292 -19.66 -8.04 11.71
N PHE A 293 -20.65 -7.15 11.87
CA PHE A 293 -20.55 -5.72 11.57
C PHE A 293 -20.78 -4.83 12.81
N LYS A 294 -20.80 -5.43 14.00
CA LYS A 294 -21.01 -4.69 15.25
C LYS A 294 -19.92 -3.64 15.46
N GLY A 295 -20.32 -2.40 15.73
CA GLY A 295 -19.40 -1.27 15.93
C GLY A 295 -18.82 -0.66 14.64
N CYS A 296 -19.30 -1.08 13.47
CA CYS A 296 -18.93 -0.47 12.19
C CYS A 296 -19.98 0.57 11.77
N LEU A 297 -19.55 1.68 11.17
CA LEU A 297 -20.47 2.60 10.48
C LEU A 297 -20.68 2.09 9.05
N LEU A 298 -21.93 2.05 8.58
CA LEU A 298 -22.30 1.54 7.27
C LEU A 298 -22.91 2.69 6.46
N VAL A 299 -22.10 3.35 5.65
CA VAL A 299 -22.51 4.55 4.91
C VAL A 299 -22.72 4.20 3.44
N ARG A 300 -23.93 4.41 2.91
CA ARG A 300 -24.20 4.26 1.47
C ARG A 300 -23.48 5.36 0.68
N PHE A 301 -22.83 5.01 -0.43
CA PHE A 301 -22.15 6.00 -1.28
C PHE A 301 -23.09 7.13 -1.72
N ASP A 302 -24.34 6.79 -2.05
CA ASP A 302 -25.31 7.77 -2.54
C ASP A 302 -25.86 8.68 -1.45
N ASN A 303 -25.94 8.20 -0.20
CA ASN A 303 -26.28 9.05 0.94
C ASN A 303 -25.19 10.10 1.16
N LEU A 304 -23.92 9.69 1.06
CA LEU A 304 -22.79 10.61 1.17
C LEU A 304 -22.78 11.64 0.03
N LYS A 305 -23.00 11.20 -1.21
CA LYS A 305 -23.11 12.08 -2.39
C LYS A 305 -24.27 13.07 -2.26
N SER A 306 -25.44 12.58 -1.84
CA SER A 306 -26.66 13.37 -1.68
C SER A 306 -26.60 14.36 -0.53
N TYR A 307 -25.89 14.03 0.55
CA TYR A 307 -25.69 14.94 1.67
C TYR A 307 -24.84 16.15 1.23
N TYR A 308 -23.72 15.92 0.55
CA TYR A 308 -22.83 17.01 0.16
C TYR A 308 -23.26 17.76 -1.08
N LYS A 309 -24.04 17.14 -1.98
CA LYS A 309 -24.55 17.75 -3.22
C LYS A 309 -23.47 18.39 -4.09
N LYS A 310 -22.27 17.81 -4.12
CA LYS A 310 -21.13 18.28 -4.95
C LYS A 310 -20.83 17.29 -6.07
N SER A 311 -20.67 17.81 -7.29
CA SER A 311 -20.28 17.06 -8.47
C SER A 311 -19.18 17.80 -9.23
N PRO A 312 -18.01 17.19 -9.51
CA PRO A 312 -17.58 15.87 -9.01
C PRO A 312 -17.43 15.86 -7.48
N PHE A 313 -17.55 14.68 -6.87
CA PHE A 313 -17.42 14.55 -5.40
C PHE A 313 -15.99 14.89 -4.96
N PRO A 314 -15.77 15.89 -4.08
CA PRO A 314 -14.44 16.24 -3.60
C PRO A 314 -13.83 15.13 -2.74
N LEU A 315 -12.65 14.65 -3.11
CA LEU A 315 -11.98 13.56 -2.39
C LEU A 315 -11.57 13.95 -0.96
N ASP A 316 -11.47 15.24 -0.67
CA ASP A 316 -11.20 15.76 0.66
C ASP A 316 -12.41 15.60 1.62
N LEU A 317 -13.59 15.21 1.12
CA LEU A 317 -14.79 14.92 1.93
C LEU A 317 -15.00 13.42 2.19
N LEU A 318 -14.08 12.58 1.70
CA LEU A 318 -14.06 11.16 2.03
C LEU A 318 -13.63 10.96 3.49
N PRO A 319 -13.97 9.81 4.10
CA PRO A 319 -13.68 9.58 5.51
C PRO A 319 -12.21 9.80 5.86
N PRO A 320 -11.95 10.47 7.00
CA PRO A 320 -10.59 10.67 7.47
C PRO A 320 -9.92 9.34 7.79
N PRO A 321 -8.58 9.25 7.66
CA PRO A 321 -7.79 8.04 7.91
C PRO A 321 -7.65 7.65 9.40
N ILE A 322 -8.61 8.08 10.22
CA ILE A 322 -8.91 7.53 11.55
C ILE A 322 -9.84 6.31 11.44
N TYR A 323 -10.47 6.10 10.28
CA TYR A 323 -11.22 4.89 9.97
C TYR A 323 -10.42 3.97 9.06
N LYS A 324 -10.50 2.67 9.34
CA LYS A 324 -10.25 1.62 8.36
C LYS A 324 -11.51 1.42 7.51
N THR A 325 -11.36 1.64 6.22
CA THR A 325 -12.44 1.56 5.22
C THR A 325 -12.46 0.19 4.55
N ASP A 326 -13.64 -0.39 4.36
CA ASP A 326 -13.90 -1.50 3.45
C ASP A 326 -15.14 -1.19 2.57
N ILE A 327 -15.31 -1.93 1.48
CA ILE A 327 -16.45 -1.78 0.57
C ILE A 327 -17.28 -3.06 0.63
N LEU A 328 -18.57 -2.89 0.88
CA LEU A 328 -19.54 -3.98 0.85
C LEU A 328 -20.29 -3.97 -0.47
N TYR A 329 -20.34 -5.15 -1.08
CA TYR A 329 -20.99 -5.38 -2.35
C TYR A 329 -22.33 -6.07 -2.11
N GLN A 330 -23.43 -5.45 -2.51
CA GLN A 330 -24.75 -6.06 -2.48
C GLN A 330 -24.84 -7.14 -3.56
N SER A 331 -25.32 -8.34 -3.22
CA SER A 331 -25.60 -9.37 -4.22
C SER A 331 -26.96 -9.12 -4.87
N GLU A 332 -27.03 -9.22 -6.20
CA GLU A 332 -28.30 -9.16 -6.93
C GLU A 332 -29.13 -10.43 -6.74
N ARG A 333 -28.48 -11.58 -6.57
CA ARG A 333 -29.16 -12.87 -6.44
C ARG A 333 -29.86 -13.05 -5.09
N TYR A 334 -29.33 -12.40 -4.06
CA TYR A 334 -29.77 -12.58 -2.68
C TYR A 334 -29.99 -11.22 -2.02
N GLU A 335 -31.25 -10.86 -1.82
CA GLU A 335 -31.61 -9.62 -1.13
C GLU A 335 -30.94 -9.52 0.26
N ASN A 336 -30.54 -8.30 0.63
CA ASN A 336 -29.87 -7.99 1.89
C ASN A 336 -28.58 -8.80 2.16
N THR A 337 -27.99 -9.42 1.14
CA THR A 337 -26.69 -10.09 1.25
C THR A 337 -25.59 -9.15 0.82
N TYR A 338 -24.69 -8.84 1.74
CA TYR A 338 -23.57 -7.94 1.52
C TYR A 338 -22.25 -8.70 1.66
N ILE A 339 -21.42 -8.60 0.64
CA ILE A 339 -20.17 -9.33 0.51
C ILE A 339 -19.02 -8.32 0.69
N PRO A 340 -18.26 -8.37 1.80
CA PRO A 340 -17.03 -7.60 1.94
C PRO A 340 -16.03 -7.84 0.81
N TYR A 341 -15.27 -6.81 0.43
CA TYR A 341 -14.22 -6.90 -0.61
C TYR A 341 -13.28 -8.10 -0.41
N LYS A 342 -12.96 -8.44 0.83
CA LYS A 342 -12.08 -9.58 1.16
C LYS A 342 -12.62 -10.93 0.67
N TYR A 343 -13.93 -11.09 0.49
CA TYR A 343 -14.57 -12.32 0.03
C TYR A 343 -14.83 -12.36 -1.48
N LEU A 344 -14.48 -11.31 -2.23
CA LEU A 344 -14.48 -11.38 -3.68
C LEU A 344 -13.46 -12.41 -4.19
N SER A 345 -13.75 -13.03 -5.33
CA SER A 345 -12.82 -13.95 -5.99
C SER A 345 -11.53 -13.23 -6.41
N SER A 346 -10.45 -13.99 -6.63
CA SER A 346 -9.17 -13.42 -7.10
C SER A 346 -9.34 -12.67 -8.42
N GLY A 347 -10.09 -13.26 -9.37
CA GLY A 347 -10.36 -12.64 -10.67
C GLY A 347 -11.12 -11.31 -10.53
N GLU A 348 -12.17 -11.26 -9.71
CA GLU A 348 -12.91 -10.01 -9.45
C GLU A 348 -12.04 -8.94 -8.79
N LYS A 349 -11.25 -9.31 -7.78
CA LYS A 349 -10.33 -8.38 -7.11
C LYS A 349 -9.32 -7.79 -8.08
N GLN A 350 -8.75 -8.62 -8.96
CA GLN A 350 -7.77 -8.14 -9.91
C GLN A 350 -8.39 -7.25 -10.98
N LEU A 351 -9.57 -7.61 -11.47
CA LEU A 351 -10.35 -6.76 -12.37
C LEU A 351 -10.52 -5.38 -11.74
N LEU A 352 -11.03 -5.33 -10.51
CA LEU A 352 -11.19 -4.08 -9.78
C LEU A 352 -9.89 -3.31 -9.57
N ASN A 353 -8.82 -3.99 -9.18
CA ASN A 353 -7.56 -3.30 -8.91
C ASN A 353 -6.95 -2.74 -10.19
N ASN A 354 -7.00 -3.47 -11.31
CA ASN A 354 -6.44 -3.04 -12.59
C ASN A 354 -7.27 -1.89 -13.18
N PHE A 355 -8.58 -2.07 -13.34
CA PHE A 355 -9.46 -1.03 -13.87
C PHE A 355 -9.53 0.17 -12.92
N GLY A 356 -9.72 -0.09 -11.63
CA GLY A 356 -9.79 0.96 -10.62
C GLY A 356 -8.50 1.77 -10.51
N ALA A 357 -7.33 1.15 -10.66
CA ALA A 357 -6.06 1.88 -10.73
C ALA A 357 -5.98 2.70 -12.01
N LEU A 358 -6.28 2.12 -13.18
CA LEU A 358 -6.25 2.84 -14.46
C LEU A 358 -7.09 4.11 -14.38
N ILE A 359 -8.36 3.99 -14.02
CA ILE A 359 -9.30 5.12 -14.01
C ILE A 359 -8.87 6.18 -13.00
N TYR A 360 -8.46 5.75 -11.80
CA TYR A 360 -7.96 6.66 -10.78
C TYR A 360 -6.75 7.47 -11.28
N HIS A 361 -5.82 6.81 -11.96
CA HIS A 361 -4.66 7.49 -12.54
C HIS A 361 -5.04 8.41 -13.71
N LEU A 362 -5.95 7.98 -14.59
CA LEU A 362 -6.45 8.83 -15.69
C LEU A 362 -7.14 10.08 -15.15
N ARG A 363 -8.05 9.97 -14.17
CA ARG A 363 -8.71 11.13 -13.53
C ARG A 363 -7.73 12.06 -12.82
N ASN A 364 -6.68 11.50 -12.22
CA ASN A 364 -5.64 12.33 -11.61
C ASN A 364 -4.86 13.10 -12.68
N LEU A 365 -4.48 12.45 -13.78
CA LEU A 365 -3.78 13.13 -14.89
C LEU A 365 -4.67 14.17 -15.57
N ASP A 366 -5.98 13.92 -15.65
CA ASP A 366 -6.97 14.85 -16.18
C ASP A 366 -7.21 16.06 -15.27
N SER A 367 -7.07 15.90 -13.95
CA SER A 367 -7.32 16.98 -12.98
C SER A 367 -6.10 17.85 -12.66
N VAL A 368 -4.87 17.41 -12.99
CA VAL A 368 -3.66 18.20 -12.77
C VAL A 368 -3.64 19.39 -13.75
N THR A 369 -3.85 20.58 -13.20
CA THR A 369 -3.73 21.88 -13.91
C THR A 369 -2.58 22.74 -13.41
N ASP A 370 -1.95 22.36 -12.30
CA ASP A 370 -0.82 23.09 -11.72
C ASP A 370 0.38 23.08 -12.66
N ASN A 371 0.95 24.26 -12.89
CA ASN A 371 2.10 24.54 -13.75
C ASN A 371 1.90 24.37 -15.27
N LYS A 372 0.68 24.60 -15.79
CA LYS A 372 0.38 24.65 -17.25
C LYS A 372 0.65 23.33 -18.02
N ARG A 373 0.84 22.21 -17.34
CA ARG A 373 1.06 20.90 -17.99
C ARG A 373 -0.26 20.16 -18.13
N LEU A 374 -0.82 20.19 -19.34
CA LEU A 374 -2.01 19.46 -19.70
C LEU A 374 -1.61 18.12 -20.36
N TYR A 375 -2.11 17.01 -19.84
CA TYR A 375 -1.85 15.67 -20.38
C TYR A 375 -2.92 15.28 -21.40
N GLU A 376 -2.77 15.68 -22.66
CA GLU A 376 -3.77 15.39 -23.70
C GLU A 376 -3.69 13.95 -24.26
N ASN A 377 -2.51 13.34 -24.21
CA ASN A 377 -2.24 12.03 -24.80
C ASN A 377 -1.65 11.09 -23.75
N ILE A 378 -2.27 9.94 -23.56
CA ILE A 378 -1.85 8.96 -22.56
C ILE A 378 -1.56 7.62 -23.23
N ASN A 379 -0.42 7.04 -22.90
CA ASN A 379 -0.07 5.66 -23.25
C ASN A 379 -0.21 4.79 -22.00
N VAL A 380 -0.99 3.72 -22.10
CA VAL A 380 -1.23 2.75 -21.05
C VAL A 380 -0.62 1.43 -21.48
N PHE A 381 0.23 0.87 -20.62
CA PHE A 381 0.83 -0.45 -20.82
C PHE A 381 0.25 -1.42 -19.79
N PHE A 382 -0.31 -2.51 -20.29
CA PHE A 382 -0.81 -3.60 -19.48
C PHE A 382 0.06 -4.83 -19.72
N GLU A 383 0.73 -5.29 -18.66
CA GLU A 383 1.49 -6.54 -18.66
C GLU A 383 0.63 -7.62 -17.98
N GLU A 384 0.29 -8.65 -18.75
CA GLU A 384 -0.51 -9.82 -18.34
C GLU A 384 -1.73 -9.47 -17.47
N ILE A 385 -2.52 -8.49 -17.92
CA ILE A 385 -3.70 -8.00 -17.20
C ILE A 385 -4.67 -9.14 -16.85
N GLU A 386 -4.69 -10.17 -17.68
CA GLU A 386 -5.52 -11.38 -17.60
C GLU A 386 -5.07 -12.43 -16.59
N LEU A 387 -3.90 -12.28 -15.95
CA LEU A 387 -3.45 -13.24 -14.93
C LEU A 387 -4.59 -13.49 -13.94
N TYR A 388 -4.76 -14.70 -13.43
CA TYR A 388 -5.82 -15.08 -12.49
C TYR A 388 -7.28 -14.82 -12.91
N PHE A 389 -7.54 -14.29 -14.12
CA PHE A 389 -8.89 -14.16 -14.64
C PHE A 389 -9.43 -15.52 -15.05
N HIS A 390 -10.69 -15.75 -14.70
CA HIS A 390 -11.46 -16.81 -15.32
C HIS A 390 -11.51 -16.57 -16.84
N PRO A 391 -11.48 -17.61 -17.70
CA PRO A 391 -11.49 -17.45 -19.15
C PRO A 391 -12.57 -16.49 -19.69
N GLU A 392 -13.76 -16.51 -19.09
CA GLU A 392 -14.81 -15.54 -19.45
C GLU A 392 -14.41 -14.08 -19.20
N TYR A 393 -13.72 -13.77 -18.10
CA TYR A 393 -13.21 -12.41 -17.87
C TYR A 393 -12.11 -12.04 -18.87
N GLN A 394 -11.29 -12.98 -19.32
CA GLN A 394 -10.32 -12.72 -20.38
C GLN A 394 -11.01 -12.40 -21.71
N ARG A 395 -12.11 -13.10 -22.02
CA ARG A 395 -12.89 -12.89 -23.24
C ARG A 395 -13.59 -11.54 -23.30
N ILE A 396 -14.00 -10.98 -22.16
CA ILE A 396 -14.75 -9.71 -22.13
C ILE A 396 -13.89 -8.50 -21.74
N VAL A 397 -12.60 -8.67 -21.44
CA VAL A 397 -11.77 -7.61 -20.84
C VAL A 397 -11.62 -6.38 -21.74
N VAL A 398 -11.45 -6.57 -23.05
CA VAL A 398 -11.28 -5.46 -24.01
C VAL A 398 -12.59 -4.70 -24.13
N LYS A 399 -13.71 -5.41 -24.29
CA LYS A 399 -15.05 -4.82 -24.30
C LYS A 399 -15.29 -4.00 -23.03
N MET A 400 -15.05 -4.59 -21.86
CA MET A 400 -15.20 -3.90 -20.58
C MET A 400 -14.34 -2.63 -20.57
N LEU A 401 -13.05 -2.72 -20.91
CA LEU A 401 -12.14 -1.56 -20.92
C LEU A 401 -12.64 -0.42 -21.80
N VAL A 402 -13.09 -0.71 -23.01
CA VAL A 402 -13.59 0.29 -23.95
C VAL A 402 -14.86 0.95 -23.44
N GLU A 403 -15.86 0.17 -23.01
CA GLU A 403 -17.11 0.70 -22.46
C GLU A 403 -16.84 1.58 -21.24
N LYS A 404 -15.94 1.12 -20.38
CA LYS A 404 -15.52 1.79 -19.15
C LYS A 404 -14.80 3.10 -19.41
N LEU A 405 -13.91 3.17 -20.41
CA LEU A 405 -13.23 4.41 -20.78
C LEU A 405 -14.17 5.40 -21.47
N HIS A 406 -15.12 4.94 -22.27
CA HIS A 406 -16.13 5.79 -22.90
C HIS A 406 -17.13 6.39 -21.91
N ALA A 407 -17.40 5.70 -20.80
CA ALA A 407 -18.26 6.23 -19.74
C ALA A 407 -17.64 7.39 -18.95
N ILE A 408 -16.33 7.65 -19.09
CA ILE A 408 -15.64 8.72 -18.37
C ILE A 408 -15.62 9.98 -19.23
N ASP A 409 -16.12 11.08 -18.67
CA ASP A 409 -15.99 12.41 -19.27
C ASP A 409 -14.63 13.01 -18.87
N PHE A 410 -13.70 13.06 -19.83
CA PHE A 410 -12.37 13.65 -19.63
C PHE A 410 -12.37 15.12 -20.08
N HIS A 411 -11.85 16.01 -19.22
CA HIS A 411 -11.78 17.44 -19.52
C HIS A 411 -10.57 17.82 -20.38
N HIS A 412 -9.45 17.11 -20.24
CA HIS A 412 -8.17 17.46 -20.87
C HIS A 412 -7.59 16.31 -21.69
N ILE A 413 -7.81 15.06 -21.28
CA ILE A 413 -7.36 13.89 -22.02
C ILE A 413 -8.17 13.75 -23.31
N LYS A 414 -7.48 13.79 -24.46
CA LYS A 414 -8.09 13.67 -25.79
C LYS A 414 -7.91 12.28 -26.39
N ARG A 415 -6.79 11.61 -26.10
CA ARG A 415 -6.43 10.33 -26.72
C ARG A 415 -5.77 9.41 -25.70
N ILE A 416 -6.25 8.16 -25.67
CA ILE A 416 -5.68 7.09 -24.87
C ILE A 416 -5.28 5.97 -25.82
N ASN A 417 -3.99 5.62 -25.82
CA ASN A 417 -3.46 4.46 -26.52
C ASN A 417 -3.16 3.37 -25.49
N ILE A 418 -3.58 2.14 -25.79
CA ILE A 418 -3.49 1.00 -24.85
C ILE A 418 -2.70 -0.10 -25.54
N THR A 419 -1.62 -0.55 -24.88
CA THR A 419 -0.77 -1.65 -25.33
C THR A 419 -0.86 -2.79 -24.34
N PHE A 420 -1.23 -3.97 -24.83
CA PHE A 420 -1.23 -5.21 -24.05
C PHE A 420 0.04 -6.00 -24.37
N VAL A 421 0.73 -6.43 -23.30
CA VAL A 421 1.78 -7.45 -23.33
C VAL A 421 1.15 -8.68 -22.68
N THR A 422 0.81 -9.69 -23.49
CA THR A 422 -0.08 -10.77 -23.05
C THR A 422 0.32 -12.12 -23.66
N HIS A 423 0.10 -13.18 -22.88
CA HIS A 423 0.14 -14.56 -23.36
C HIS A 423 -1.26 -15.15 -23.61
N SER A 424 -2.29 -14.29 -23.65
CA SER A 424 -3.69 -14.71 -23.77
C SER A 424 -4.19 -14.69 -25.20
N PRO A 425 -4.67 -15.84 -25.71
CA PRO A 425 -5.36 -15.89 -27.01
C PRO A 425 -6.71 -15.15 -26.97
N PHE A 426 -7.30 -15.00 -25.78
CA PHE A 426 -8.63 -14.40 -25.62
C PHE A 426 -8.60 -12.91 -25.95
N ILE A 427 -7.60 -12.19 -25.42
CA ILE A 427 -7.40 -10.76 -25.72
C ILE A 427 -7.05 -10.58 -27.20
N LEU A 428 -6.20 -11.45 -27.74
CA LEU A 428 -5.76 -11.36 -29.13
C LEU A 428 -6.94 -11.43 -30.12
N SER A 429 -7.98 -12.20 -29.80
CA SER A 429 -9.18 -12.32 -30.62
C SER A 429 -9.95 -11.01 -30.79
N ASP A 430 -9.80 -10.04 -29.90
CA ASP A 430 -10.47 -8.73 -29.97
C ASP A 430 -9.61 -7.66 -30.68
N ILE A 431 -8.36 -7.99 -31.07
CA ILE A 431 -7.41 -7.03 -31.63
C ILE A 431 -7.13 -7.34 -33.12
N PRO A 432 -7.29 -6.37 -34.04
CA PRO A 432 -6.90 -6.53 -35.44
C PRO A 432 -5.42 -6.83 -35.63
N LEU A 433 -5.08 -7.70 -36.60
CA LEU A 433 -3.70 -8.16 -36.83
C LEU A 433 -2.71 -7.01 -37.10
N CYS A 434 -3.17 -5.93 -37.74
CA CYS A 434 -2.34 -4.74 -37.99
C CYS A 434 -1.89 -4.01 -36.71
N ASN A 435 -2.52 -4.29 -35.57
CA ASN A 435 -2.19 -3.74 -34.26
C ASN A 435 -1.49 -4.77 -33.34
N VAL A 436 -1.00 -5.88 -33.89
CA VAL A 436 -0.36 -6.96 -33.14
C VAL A 436 1.11 -7.09 -33.53
N LEU A 437 1.98 -7.16 -32.54
CA LEU A 437 3.41 -7.46 -32.69
C LEU A 437 3.74 -8.79 -32.02
N PHE A 438 4.01 -9.83 -32.81
CA PHE A 438 4.48 -11.11 -32.29
C PHE A 438 5.99 -11.08 -32.04
N LEU A 439 6.40 -11.65 -30.90
CA LEU A 439 7.80 -11.75 -30.51
C LEU A 439 8.22 -13.21 -30.41
N LYS A 440 9.38 -13.55 -31.00
CA LYS A 440 10.02 -14.87 -30.87
C LYS A 440 11.51 -14.66 -30.59
N GLY A 441 12.00 -15.20 -29.47
CA GLY A 441 13.40 -15.01 -29.05
C GLY A 441 13.79 -13.54 -28.87
N GLY A 442 12.86 -12.70 -28.38
CA GLY A 442 13.07 -11.26 -28.16
C GLY A 442 13.09 -10.40 -29.43
N LYS A 443 12.75 -10.96 -30.60
CA LYS A 443 12.72 -10.24 -31.88
C LYS A 443 11.32 -10.26 -32.51
N PRO A 444 10.91 -9.20 -33.23
CA PRO A 444 9.71 -9.20 -34.06
C PRO A 444 9.73 -10.36 -35.06
N VAL A 445 8.61 -11.07 -35.15
CA VAL A 445 8.41 -12.08 -36.19
C VAL A 445 8.10 -11.37 -37.51
N THR A 446 8.97 -11.54 -38.51
CA THR A 446 8.83 -10.93 -39.84
C THR A 446 8.03 -11.78 -40.83
N GLU A 447 7.82 -13.06 -40.53
CA GLU A 447 6.93 -13.93 -41.29
C GLU A 447 5.48 -13.51 -41.05
N LYS A 448 4.76 -13.13 -42.11
CA LYS A 448 3.34 -12.77 -42.02
C LYS A 448 2.56 -13.97 -41.50
N MET A 449 2.03 -13.88 -40.27
CA MET A 449 0.97 -14.78 -39.85
C MET A 449 -0.17 -14.68 -40.86
N GLN A 450 -0.59 -15.82 -41.41
CA GLN A 450 -1.63 -15.88 -42.45
C GLN A 450 -3.04 -15.73 -41.87
N GLU A 451 -3.20 -15.94 -40.57
CA GLU A 451 -4.49 -15.88 -39.89
C GLU A 451 -4.74 -14.48 -39.31
N ASN A 452 -5.86 -13.88 -39.69
CA ASN A 452 -6.38 -12.68 -39.04
C ASN A 452 -6.73 -13.00 -37.58
N THR A 453 -6.40 -12.08 -36.67
CA THR A 453 -6.62 -12.25 -35.23
C THR A 453 -8.02 -11.81 -34.78
N PHE A 454 -8.57 -10.76 -35.39
CA PHE A 454 -9.86 -10.22 -34.99
C PHE A 454 -11.03 -11.18 -35.29
N GLY A 455 -11.77 -11.56 -34.25
CA GLY A 455 -12.86 -12.55 -34.31
C GLY A 455 -12.40 -13.98 -34.57
N ALA A 456 -11.11 -14.28 -34.44
CA ALA A 456 -10.56 -15.59 -34.72
C ALA A 456 -10.96 -16.64 -33.68
N ASN A 457 -10.96 -17.91 -34.07
CA ASN A 457 -11.17 -19.00 -33.13
C ASN A 457 -10.01 -19.04 -32.12
N ILE A 458 -10.33 -18.92 -30.83
CA ILE A 458 -9.36 -18.90 -29.72
C ILE A 458 -8.44 -20.13 -29.72
N HIS A 459 -8.95 -21.32 -30.10
CA HIS A 459 -8.12 -22.52 -30.21
C HIS A 459 -7.11 -22.44 -31.36
N GLY A 460 -7.48 -21.83 -32.48
CA GLY A 460 -6.57 -21.55 -33.59
C GLY A 460 -5.49 -20.55 -33.18
N MET A 461 -5.88 -19.49 -32.48
CA MET A 461 -4.96 -18.48 -31.95
C MET A 461 -3.99 -19.04 -30.91
N LEU A 462 -4.42 -19.98 -30.07
CA LEU A 462 -3.52 -20.69 -29.14
C LEU A 462 -2.39 -21.41 -29.86
N ARG A 463 -2.73 -22.12 -30.94
CA ARG A 463 -1.76 -22.88 -31.72
C ARG A 463 -0.82 -21.95 -32.48
N ASN A 464 -1.39 -21.03 -33.24
CA ASN A 464 -0.65 -20.26 -34.24
C ASN A 464 -0.04 -18.97 -33.65
N GLY A 465 -0.72 -18.30 -32.73
CA GLY A 465 -0.28 -17.05 -32.11
C GLY A 465 0.79 -17.23 -31.01
N PHE A 466 0.86 -18.40 -30.38
CA PHE A 466 1.86 -18.71 -29.33
C PHE A 466 2.94 -19.70 -29.79
N PHE A 467 3.00 -20.00 -31.09
CA PHE A 467 4.02 -20.86 -31.68
C PHE A 467 4.13 -22.23 -31.00
N LEU A 468 3.00 -22.81 -30.59
CA LEU A 468 3.00 -24.13 -29.99
C LEU A 468 3.45 -25.16 -31.04
N PRO A 469 4.48 -25.98 -30.74
CA PRO A 469 5.10 -26.85 -31.74
C PRO A 469 4.21 -28.03 -32.17
N SER A 470 3.13 -28.32 -31.45
CA SER A 470 2.28 -29.51 -31.64
C SER A 470 0.80 -29.23 -31.36
N LEU A 471 -0.04 -30.27 -31.49
CA LEU A 471 -1.45 -30.27 -31.07
C LEU A 471 -1.56 -29.75 -29.63
N PRO A 472 -2.63 -28.99 -29.26
CA PRO A 472 -2.82 -28.44 -27.93
C PRO A 472 -3.23 -29.53 -26.92
N ILE A 473 -2.35 -30.51 -26.72
CA ILE A 473 -2.46 -31.62 -25.79
C ILE A 473 -1.36 -31.44 -24.75
N GLY A 474 -1.64 -31.71 -23.47
CA GLY A 474 -0.63 -31.62 -22.43
C GLY A 474 0.51 -32.62 -22.66
N GLU A 475 1.77 -32.19 -22.46
CA GLU A 475 2.96 -32.98 -22.77
C GLU A 475 2.96 -34.36 -22.06
N PHE A 476 2.48 -34.42 -20.81
CA PHE A 476 2.34 -35.69 -20.10
C PHE A 476 1.37 -36.65 -20.80
N ALA A 477 0.24 -36.15 -21.30
CA ALA A 477 -0.72 -36.97 -22.03
C ALA A 477 -0.15 -37.39 -23.39
N HIS A 478 0.53 -36.47 -24.08
CA HIS A 478 1.25 -36.75 -25.32
C HIS A 478 2.27 -37.90 -25.13
N ASP A 479 3.13 -37.82 -24.11
CA ASP A 479 4.08 -38.87 -23.74
C ASP A 479 3.40 -40.22 -23.47
N LYS A 480 2.29 -40.22 -22.74
CA LYS A 480 1.54 -41.45 -22.42
C LYS A 480 0.93 -42.07 -23.67
N ILE A 481 0.36 -41.25 -24.54
CA ILE A 481 -0.23 -41.67 -25.81
C ILE A 481 0.85 -42.23 -26.74
N ASN A 482 1.99 -41.57 -26.86
CA ASN A 482 3.11 -42.05 -27.68
C ASN A 482 3.68 -43.37 -27.16
N ARG A 483 3.89 -43.51 -25.85
CA ARG A 483 4.31 -44.80 -25.26
C ARG A 483 3.26 -45.90 -25.47
N LEU A 484 1.97 -45.56 -25.45
CA LEU A 484 0.90 -46.51 -25.72
C LEU A 484 0.94 -46.97 -27.19
N PHE A 485 1.14 -46.03 -28.12
CA PHE A 485 1.31 -46.31 -29.55
C PHE A 485 2.56 -47.14 -29.83
N GLU A 486 3.71 -46.78 -29.25
CA GLU A 486 4.96 -47.56 -29.36
C GLU A 486 4.82 -48.97 -28.80
N ARG A 487 4.10 -49.15 -27.70
CA ARG A 487 3.85 -50.49 -27.13
C ARG A 487 2.86 -51.31 -27.94
N LEU A 488 1.93 -50.66 -28.65
CA LEU A 488 1.03 -51.34 -29.59
C LEU A 488 1.78 -51.73 -30.87
N ASN A 489 2.65 -50.86 -31.39
CA ASN A 489 3.41 -51.10 -32.62
C ASN A 489 4.73 -51.87 -32.42
N GLY A 490 5.24 -51.94 -31.19
CA GLY A 490 6.55 -52.48 -30.85
C GLY A 490 6.49 -53.69 -29.90
N TYR A 491 7.23 -54.73 -30.27
CA TYR A 491 7.43 -56.02 -29.58
C TYR A 491 6.22 -56.96 -29.48
N LYS A 492 6.54 -58.27 -29.36
CA LYS A 492 5.62 -59.42 -29.25
C LYS A 492 4.61 -59.22 -28.12
N LEU A 493 3.46 -58.61 -28.43
CA LEU A 493 2.30 -58.57 -27.55
C LEU A 493 1.83 -60.01 -27.29
N ASP A 494 1.59 -60.35 -26.02
CA ASP A 494 1.05 -61.66 -25.67
C ASP A 494 -0.47 -61.61 -25.87
N SER A 495 -0.91 -62.13 -27.02
CA SER A 495 -2.33 -62.21 -27.39
C SER A 495 -3.18 -63.05 -26.43
N ARG A 496 -2.56 -63.81 -25.51
CA ARG A 496 -3.23 -64.63 -24.50
C ARG A 496 -3.29 -63.99 -23.11
N SER A 497 -2.55 -62.90 -22.86
CA SER A 497 -2.56 -62.22 -21.56
C SER A 497 -3.79 -61.32 -21.40
N GLN A 498 -4.80 -61.80 -20.67
CA GLN A 498 -6.01 -61.03 -20.37
C GLN A 498 -5.71 -59.71 -19.63
N LYS A 499 -4.76 -59.75 -18.70
CA LYS A 499 -4.30 -58.57 -17.96
C LYS A 499 -3.70 -57.50 -18.87
N GLN A 500 -2.99 -57.91 -19.92
CA GLN A 500 -2.41 -56.99 -20.89
C GLN A 500 -3.49 -56.35 -21.77
N LYS A 501 -4.46 -57.15 -22.24
CA LYS A 501 -5.64 -56.66 -23.00
C LYS A 501 -6.42 -55.60 -22.24
N GLU A 502 -6.81 -55.92 -21.01
CA GLU A 502 -7.57 -55.01 -20.14
C GLU A 502 -6.79 -53.74 -19.84
N TRP A 503 -5.47 -53.85 -19.62
CA TRP A 503 -4.62 -52.69 -19.40
C TRP A 503 -4.59 -51.77 -20.63
N PHE A 504 -4.38 -52.29 -21.84
CA PHE A 504 -4.39 -51.47 -23.06
C PHE A 504 -5.76 -50.83 -23.30
N TYR A 505 -6.84 -51.62 -23.23
CA TYR A 505 -8.20 -51.13 -23.42
C TYR A 505 -8.54 -50.00 -22.43
N SER A 506 -8.24 -50.19 -21.13
CA SER A 506 -8.47 -49.18 -20.10
C SER A 506 -7.70 -47.88 -20.37
N ASN A 507 -6.45 -47.97 -20.85
CA ASN A 507 -5.66 -46.78 -21.16
C ASN A 507 -6.15 -46.07 -22.43
N ILE A 508 -6.58 -46.80 -23.46
CA ILE A 508 -7.16 -46.21 -24.68
C ILE A 508 -8.49 -45.51 -24.36
N MET A 509 -9.34 -46.11 -23.52
CA MET A 509 -10.63 -45.54 -23.14
C MET A 509 -10.52 -44.26 -22.29
N ARG A 510 -9.37 -44.00 -21.66
CA ARG A 510 -9.09 -42.75 -20.94
C ARG A 510 -8.76 -41.57 -21.86
N ILE A 511 -8.50 -41.81 -23.15
CA ILE A 511 -8.17 -40.77 -24.11
C ILE A 511 -9.44 -40.00 -24.48
N GLY A 512 -9.44 -38.70 -24.18
CA GLY A 512 -10.59 -37.82 -24.42
C GLY A 512 -10.80 -37.44 -25.88
N GLU A 513 -9.73 -37.38 -26.68
CA GLU A 513 -9.80 -37.00 -28.10
C GLU A 513 -10.35 -38.16 -28.96
N PRO A 514 -11.56 -38.04 -29.55
CA PRO A 514 -12.23 -39.17 -30.19
C PRO A 514 -11.43 -39.77 -31.35
N TYR A 515 -10.80 -38.92 -32.17
CA TYR A 515 -10.03 -39.37 -33.32
C TYR A 515 -8.79 -40.19 -32.90
N LEU A 516 -8.01 -39.71 -31.93
CA LEU A 516 -6.84 -40.43 -31.41
C LEU A 516 -7.24 -41.76 -30.78
N ARG A 517 -8.34 -41.77 -30.03
CA ARG A 517 -8.90 -42.98 -29.43
C ARG A 517 -9.29 -44.00 -30.49
N GLU A 518 -9.97 -43.57 -31.57
CA GLU A 518 -10.38 -44.45 -32.66
C GLU A 518 -9.17 -45.09 -33.37
N GLN A 519 -8.12 -44.32 -33.64
CA GLN A 519 -6.90 -44.84 -34.28
C GLN A 519 -6.17 -45.86 -33.40
N LEU A 520 -6.05 -45.60 -32.10
CA LEU A 520 -5.45 -46.55 -31.17
C LEU A 520 -6.32 -47.79 -30.96
N MET A 521 -7.64 -47.66 -30.99
CA MET A 521 -8.57 -48.81 -30.95
C MET A 521 -8.44 -49.68 -32.20
N LYS A 522 -8.23 -49.09 -33.39
CA LYS A 522 -7.94 -49.86 -34.61
C LYS A 522 -6.68 -50.71 -34.42
N LEU A 523 -5.60 -50.12 -33.92
CA LEU A 523 -4.36 -50.85 -33.63
C LEU A 523 -4.56 -51.94 -32.57
N TYR A 524 -5.28 -51.62 -31.49
CA TYR A 524 -5.62 -52.60 -30.46
C TYR A 524 -6.39 -53.80 -31.03
N ASN A 525 -7.40 -53.56 -31.87
CA ASN A 525 -8.19 -54.61 -32.51
C ASN A 525 -7.38 -55.46 -33.49
N MET A 526 -6.32 -54.91 -34.11
CA MET A 526 -5.41 -55.69 -34.95
C MET A 526 -4.59 -56.71 -34.14
N HIS A 527 -4.21 -56.37 -32.91
CA HIS A 527 -3.47 -57.27 -32.02
C HIS A 527 -4.37 -58.19 -31.18
N TYR A 528 -5.60 -57.76 -30.92
CA TYR A 528 -6.58 -58.47 -30.11
C TYR A 528 -7.92 -58.52 -30.86
N PRO A 529 -8.02 -59.33 -31.94
CA PRO A 529 -9.26 -59.45 -32.70
C PRO A 529 -10.36 -60.00 -31.78
N THR A 530 -11.47 -59.29 -31.75
CA THR A 530 -12.73 -59.82 -31.22
C THR A 530 -13.18 -60.92 -32.17
N TYR A 531 -12.93 -62.18 -31.83
CA TYR A 531 -13.62 -63.28 -32.48
C TYR A 531 -15.10 -63.17 -32.11
N ASP A 532 -15.93 -62.83 -33.09
CA ASP A 532 -17.36 -63.14 -33.06
C ASP A 532 -17.49 -64.66 -32.99
N ASN A 533 -17.65 -65.18 -31.78
CA ASN A 533 -18.01 -66.58 -31.52
C ASN A 533 -19.48 -66.69 -31.09
N ASP A 534 -20.36 -65.82 -31.60
CA ASP A 534 -21.82 -65.94 -31.49
C ASP A 534 -22.45 -66.20 -32.87
N ARG A 535 -21.94 -67.23 -33.54
CA ARG A 535 -22.72 -68.01 -34.52
C ARG A 535 -22.37 -69.48 -34.36
N TYR A 536 -23.08 -70.16 -33.46
CA TYR A 536 -23.66 -71.49 -33.68
C TYR A 536 -24.81 -71.71 -32.72
#